data_AF-A0A7V4NH05-F1
#
_entry.id   AF-A0A7V4NH05-F1
#
_cell.length_a   1.000
_cell.length_b   1.000
_cell.length_c   1.000
_cell.angle_alpha   90.00
_cell.angle_beta   90.00
_cell.angle_gamma   90.00
#
_symmetry.space_group_name_H-M   'P 1'
#
loop_
_entity.id
_entity.type
_entity.pdbx_description
1 polymer ?
#
loop_
_entity_poly.entity_id
_entity_poly.type
_entity_poly.pdbx_seq_one_letter_code
_entity_poly.pdbx_strand_id
1 'polypeptide(L)'
;MKKMFFKGAGRRVLPLLFFISILHSGSFKWTIGLYMAGDNDLAPALDEDLREIKRARINNDINVVVFADRGMYSESPGTFIYVKRDTFLVPLIDLSNLDSGDPATLSFFISYLKNNFPSESYALVIWGHGTGWFKGDNFFYKSVAYDASSTNSIDVFNGELSTTIPDSLFNVLIFDACLMGSVEVLVELQNKARYVIASPALVPAYGFNYTALLEAFVIEEVENLLRRIVDDFVQFYDSLGLTVSLAIYDLSRIEMSVKVLENVVASSYLKTTTELLKYRFSVSTYNTFSNEIFDSTAIFADLVEFLRKGWSIESLPLVLYAKGNLRLKNSSFLSVYFPVNYSVLKRDFSKYGCLRFERRVRFLDLVLNALRDTLMEGDTVMVHYIEGKDGYMIVLQNLIKASKWLCELNVERDGTIKQTVYSNSKKFFLKLTPGLYRFYLRVITNNPTTFYSLRLSPDTLKVEDGSTPYYNSLVSNFESGFDVLGRKSSKAKIFFKNHKKHIVY
;
A
#
# COMPACT_ATOMS: atom_id res chain seq x y z
N MET A 1 18.95 -21.28 31.40
CA MET A 1 18.85 -22.75 31.63
C MET A 1 17.39 -23.09 31.93
N LYS A 2 16.63 -23.54 30.92
CA LYS A 2 15.39 -24.33 31.03
C LYS A 2 15.11 -24.88 29.62
N LYS A 3 15.45 -26.15 29.41
CA LYS A 3 15.21 -26.90 28.18
C LYS A 3 13.74 -27.32 28.17
N MET A 4 13.02 -27.02 27.10
CA MET A 4 11.71 -27.60 26.83
C MET A 4 11.89 -28.65 25.74
N PHE A 5 11.73 -29.93 26.11
CA PHE A 5 11.77 -31.07 25.20
C PHE A 5 10.39 -31.27 24.59
N PHE A 6 10.27 -31.23 23.26
CA PHE A 6 9.14 -31.84 22.57
C PHE A 6 9.44 -33.32 22.32
N LYS A 7 8.54 -34.20 22.79
CA LYS A 7 8.49 -35.62 22.43
C LYS A 7 7.36 -35.81 21.42
N GLY A 8 7.66 -36.39 20.26
CA GLY A 8 6.66 -36.82 19.28
C GLY A 8 7.26 -37.47 18.04
N ALA A 9 7.01 -38.79 17.91
CA ALA A 9 7.16 -39.71 16.77
C ALA A 9 8.19 -39.41 15.65
N GLY A 10 9.28 -40.17 15.71
CA GLY A 10 10.33 -40.32 14.70
C GLY A 10 9.89 -40.31 13.23
N ARG A 11 10.39 -39.31 12.50
CA ARG A 11 10.91 -39.49 11.15
C ARG A 11 12.41 -39.27 11.20
N ARG A 12 13.14 -40.16 10.54
CA ARG A 12 14.60 -40.17 10.45
C ARG A 12 15.05 -38.84 9.85
N VAL A 13 15.55 -37.93 10.68
CA VAL A 13 16.51 -36.91 10.22
C VAL A 13 17.72 -37.73 9.80
N LEU A 14 17.87 -38.01 8.51
CA LEU A 14 19.16 -38.47 8.01
C LEU A 14 20.12 -37.30 8.27
N PRO A 15 21.16 -37.45 9.11
CA PRO A 15 22.22 -36.48 9.16
C PRO A 15 23.09 -36.72 7.92
N LEU A 16 22.56 -36.42 6.74
CA LEU A 16 23.43 -36.19 5.59
C LEU A 16 23.95 -34.77 5.73
N LEU A 17 24.89 -34.62 6.67
CA LEU A 17 25.98 -33.66 6.59
C LEU A 17 26.76 -33.98 5.30
N PHE A 18 26.18 -33.67 4.15
CA PHE A 18 27.00 -33.40 2.97
C PHE A 18 27.49 -31.97 3.14
N PHE A 19 28.53 -31.85 3.96
CA PHE A 19 29.63 -30.92 3.75
C PHE A 19 30.22 -31.22 2.37
N ILE A 20 29.51 -30.83 1.33
CA ILE A 20 30.13 -30.45 0.08
C ILE A 20 30.30 -28.93 0.17
N SER A 21 31.28 -28.56 1.00
CA SER A 21 32.29 -27.64 0.54
C SER A 21 33.02 -28.30 -0.63
N ILE A 22 32.36 -28.40 -1.79
CA ILE A 22 33.11 -28.37 -3.05
C ILE A 22 33.74 -26.99 -2.98
N LEU A 23 35.05 -27.01 -2.83
CA LEU A 23 36.02 -26.06 -3.35
C LEU A 23 35.49 -25.26 -4.56
N HIS A 24 34.57 -24.33 -4.31
CA HIS A 24 34.42 -23.12 -5.09
C HIS A 24 35.15 -22.08 -4.26
N SER A 25 36.39 -21.80 -4.65
CA SER A 25 37.15 -20.67 -4.12
C SER A 25 36.59 -19.31 -4.60
N GLY A 26 35.36 -19.29 -5.14
CA GLY A 26 34.64 -18.11 -5.58
C GLY A 26 33.37 -17.92 -4.76
N SER A 27 33.10 -16.67 -4.35
CA SER A 27 31.81 -16.24 -3.85
C SER A 27 30.70 -16.48 -4.89
N PHE A 28 29.52 -16.93 -4.45
CA PHE A 28 28.35 -16.93 -5.32
C PHE A 28 27.98 -15.49 -5.68
N LYS A 29 27.76 -15.22 -6.97
CA LYS A 29 27.31 -13.90 -7.44
C LYS A 29 25.88 -13.63 -6.97
N TRP A 30 24.98 -14.60 -7.13
CA TRP A 30 23.57 -14.45 -6.81
C TRP A 30 23.04 -15.56 -5.89
N THR A 31 22.16 -15.17 -4.98
CA THR A 31 21.20 -16.07 -4.34
C THR A 31 19.81 -15.58 -4.69
N ILE A 32 19.04 -16.46 -5.33
CA ILE A 32 17.65 -16.23 -5.75
C ILE A 32 16.75 -17.06 -4.83
N GLY A 33 16.00 -16.38 -3.97
CA GLY A 33 14.97 -16.98 -3.15
C GLY A 33 13.62 -16.95 -3.86
N LEU A 34 12.93 -18.07 -3.95
CA LEU A 34 11.56 -18.16 -4.47
C LEU A 34 10.64 -18.51 -3.29
N TYR A 35 9.79 -17.57 -2.87
CA TYR A 35 8.80 -17.76 -1.81
C TYR A 35 7.42 -17.97 -2.44
N MET A 36 6.99 -19.23 -2.52
CA MET A 36 5.77 -19.64 -3.22
C MET A 36 4.67 -20.02 -2.23
N ALA A 37 3.72 -19.11 -2.06
CA ALA A 37 2.55 -19.27 -1.19
C ALA A 37 1.38 -19.86 -1.99
N GLY A 38 1.36 -21.20 -2.10
CA GLY A 38 0.39 -21.96 -2.88
C GLY A 38 -0.55 -22.83 -2.04
N ASP A 39 -0.68 -22.59 -0.73
CA ASP A 39 -1.79 -23.17 0.04
C ASP A 39 -3.11 -22.44 -0.25
N ASN A 40 -3.56 -22.51 -1.49
CA ASN A 40 -4.76 -21.89 -2.01
C ASN A 40 -5.11 -22.50 -3.39
N ASP A 41 -5.99 -21.85 -4.15
CA ASP A 41 -6.42 -22.26 -5.49
C ASP A 41 -5.31 -22.23 -6.57
N LEU A 42 -4.15 -21.63 -6.27
CA LEU A 42 -2.98 -21.62 -7.15
C LEU A 42 -2.06 -22.85 -6.97
N ALA A 43 -2.34 -23.77 -6.04
CA ALA A 43 -1.49 -24.95 -5.79
C ALA A 43 -1.09 -25.73 -7.07
N PRO A 44 -1.98 -25.95 -8.06
CA PRO A 44 -1.60 -26.63 -9.31
C PRO A 44 -0.62 -25.82 -10.17
N ALA A 45 -0.71 -24.49 -10.15
CA ALA A 45 0.23 -23.63 -10.88
C ALA A 45 1.62 -23.66 -10.24
N LEU A 46 1.68 -23.64 -8.90
CA LEU A 46 2.93 -23.82 -8.15
C LEU A 46 3.63 -25.12 -8.57
N ASP A 47 2.90 -26.23 -8.70
CA ASP A 47 3.49 -27.50 -9.13
C ASP A 47 4.06 -27.46 -10.55
N GLU A 48 3.49 -26.68 -11.48
CA GLU A 48 4.08 -26.51 -12.81
C GLU A 48 5.32 -25.61 -12.78
N ASP A 49 5.29 -24.55 -11.99
CA ASP A 49 6.44 -23.68 -11.77
C ASP A 49 7.63 -24.44 -11.15
N LEU A 50 7.39 -25.36 -10.21
CA LEU A 50 8.44 -26.24 -9.68
C LEU A 50 9.07 -27.13 -10.78
N ARG A 51 8.28 -27.56 -11.78
CA ARG A 51 8.82 -28.31 -12.93
C ARG A 51 9.63 -27.42 -13.85
N GLU A 52 9.21 -26.18 -14.07
CA GLU A 52 9.98 -25.20 -14.83
C GLU A 52 11.32 -24.86 -14.15
N ILE A 53 11.29 -24.56 -12.84
CA ILE A 53 12.49 -24.33 -12.03
C ILE A 53 13.44 -25.54 -12.13
N LYS A 54 12.91 -26.76 -12.08
CA LYS A 54 13.70 -27.98 -12.24
C LYS A 54 14.38 -28.04 -13.62
N ARG A 55 13.70 -27.64 -14.70
CA ARG A 55 14.20 -27.66 -16.10
C ARG A 55 15.26 -26.59 -16.39
N ALA A 56 15.22 -25.45 -15.70
CA ALA A 56 16.11 -24.31 -15.96
C ALA A 56 17.60 -24.65 -15.86
N ARG A 57 18.43 -24.11 -16.75
CA ARG A 57 19.90 -24.25 -16.69
C ARG A 57 20.52 -23.02 -16.03
N ILE A 58 21.04 -23.18 -14.82
CA ILE A 58 21.66 -22.08 -14.05
C ILE A 58 23.17 -22.20 -14.02
N ASN A 59 23.86 -21.06 -14.00
CA ASN A 59 25.30 -21.02 -13.81
C ASN A 59 25.70 -21.51 -12.40
N ASN A 60 26.91 -22.03 -12.27
CA ASN A 60 27.41 -22.60 -11.01
C ASN A 60 27.64 -21.56 -9.90
N ASP A 61 27.70 -20.26 -10.24
CA ASP A 61 27.85 -19.13 -9.33
C ASP A 61 26.50 -18.53 -8.87
N ILE A 62 25.39 -19.21 -9.15
CA ILE A 62 24.04 -18.83 -8.74
C ILE A 62 23.43 -19.88 -7.82
N ASN A 63 22.97 -19.47 -6.65
CA ASN A 63 22.09 -20.28 -5.80
C ASN A 63 20.63 -19.99 -6.13
N VAL A 64 19.82 -21.06 -6.28
CA VAL A 64 18.35 -20.95 -6.33
C VAL A 64 17.77 -21.82 -5.23
N VAL A 65 17.01 -21.19 -4.33
CA VAL A 65 16.40 -21.81 -3.15
C VAL A 65 14.91 -21.51 -3.17
N VAL A 66 14.08 -22.54 -2.99
CA VAL A 66 12.63 -22.45 -3.11
C VAL A 66 11.99 -22.80 -1.79
N PHE A 67 11.22 -21.89 -1.23
CA PHE A 67 10.20 -22.18 -0.23
C PHE A 67 8.88 -22.41 -0.98
N ALA A 68 8.30 -23.60 -0.83
CA ALA A 68 7.04 -23.95 -1.47
C ALA A 68 6.07 -24.44 -0.41
N ASP A 69 5.03 -23.65 -0.17
CA ASP A 69 3.89 -24.04 0.65
C ASP A 69 2.74 -24.47 -0.25
N ARG A 70 2.34 -25.74 -0.16
CA ARG A 70 1.51 -26.40 -1.17
C ARG A 70 0.22 -26.91 -0.57
N GLY A 71 -0.89 -26.37 -1.06
CA GLY A 71 -2.22 -26.69 -0.56
C GLY A 71 -2.77 -28.02 -1.02
N MET A 72 -4.03 -28.27 -0.66
CA MET A 72 -4.72 -29.55 -0.87
C MET A 72 -4.78 -30.02 -2.34
N TYR A 73 -4.79 -29.10 -3.30
CA TYR A 73 -4.85 -29.42 -4.73
C TYR A 73 -3.48 -29.70 -5.38
N SER A 74 -2.39 -29.65 -4.61
CA SER A 74 -1.06 -30.02 -5.08
C SER A 74 -0.88 -31.53 -5.21
N GLU A 75 0.00 -31.96 -6.11
CA GLU A 75 0.49 -33.34 -6.21
C GLU A 75 1.28 -33.80 -4.98
N SER A 76 1.76 -32.87 -4.16
CA SER A 76 2.51 -33.15 -2.94
C SER A 76 2.26 -32.08 -1.88
N PRO A 77 1.10 -32.10 -1.20
CA PRO A 77 0.76 -31.09 -0.20
C PRO A 77 1.79 -31.00 0.94
N GLY A 78 1.91 -29.81 1.51
CA GLY A 78 2.82 -29.48 2.60
C GLY A 78 3.93 -28.51 2.20
N THR A 79 4.64 -28.03 3.22
CA THR A 79 5.61 -26.95 3.09
C THR A 79 7.04 -27.47 3.10
N PHE A 80 7.84 -27.07 2.10
CA PHE A 80 9.20 -27.56 1.91
C PHE A 80 10.15 -26.44 1.50
N ILE A 81 11.42 -26.59 1.88
CA ILE A 81 12.52 -25.82 1.32
C ILE A 81 13.35 -26.72 0.41
N TYR A 82 13.50 -26.32 -0.84
CA TYR A 82 14.32 -26.98 -1.85
C TYR A 82 15.55 -26.13 -2.20
N VAL A 83 16.59 -26.81 -2.67
CA VAL A 83 17.67 -26.16 -3.42
C VAL A 83 17.75 -26.76 -4.82
N LYS A 84 17.89 -25.90 -5.83
CA LYS A 84 18.11 -26.33 -7.20
C LYS A 84 19.54 -26.81 -7.41
N ARG A 85 19.70 -27.99 -8.00
CA ARG A 85 20.99 -28.58 -8.41
C ARG A 85 20.81 -29.27 -9.75
N ASP A 86 21.50 -28.75 -10.78
CA ASP A 86 21.36 -29.23 -12.15
C ASP A 86 19.88 -29.39 -12.54
N THR A 87 19.44 -30.60 -12.92
CA THR A 87 18.09 -30.94 -13.34
C THR A 87 17.19 -31.41 -12.17
N PHE A 88 17.56 -31.10 -10.92
CA PHE A 88 16.86 -31.54 -9.71
C PHE A 88 16.50 -30.38 -8.77
N LEU A 89 15.39 -30.55 -8.06
CA LEU A 89 15.07 -29.84 -6.82
C LEU A 89 15.30 -30.79 -5.66
N VAL A 90 16.34 -30.52 -4.87
CA VAL A 90 16.71 -31.35 -3.73
C VAL A 90 16.02 -30.81 -2.48
N PRO A 91 15.15 -31.58 -1.80
CA PRO A 91 14.53 -31.14 -0.56
C PRO A 91 15.58 -31.01 0.54
N LEU A 92 15.67 -29.83 1.16
CA LEU A 92 16.54 -29.55 2.30
C LEU A 92 15.80 -29.66 3.62
N ILE A 93 14.56 -29.14 3.69
CA ILE A 93 13.76 -29.12 4.91
C ILE A 93 12.31 -29.46 4.56
N ASP A 94 11.74 -30.41 5.29
CA ASP A 94 10.30 -30.68 5.36
C ASP A 94 9.76 -29.92 6.59
N LEU A 95 8.96 -28.90 6.35
CA LEU A 95 8.35 -28.04 7.38
C LEU A 95 6.92 -28.49 7.71
N SER A 96 6.47 -29.62 7.14
CA SER A 96 5.12 -30.17 7.25
C SER A 96 4.04 -29.19 6.75
N ASN A 97 3.53 -28.31 7.59
CA ASN A 97 2.59 -27.27 7.21
C ASN A 97 2.96 -25.99 7.97
N LEU A 98 3.25 -24.92 7.23
CA LEU A 98 3.66 -23.63 7.77
C LEU A 98 2.92 -22.53 7.03
N ASP A 99 2.24 -21.67 7.79
CA ASP A 99 1.42 -20.58 7.27
C ASP A 99 2.24 -19.62 6.41
N SER A 100 2.03 -19.67 5.09
CA SER A 100 2.76 -18.82 4.15
C SER A 100 2.26 -17.38 4.13
N GLY A 101 1.07 -17.13 4.72
CA GLY A 101 0.51 -15.80 4.94
C GLY A 101 0.98 -15.14 6.24
N ASP A 102 1.74 -15.83 7.10
CA ASP A 102 2.36 -15.25 8.30
C ASP A 102 3.65 -14.50 7.91
N PRO A 103 3.76 -13.19 8.22
CA PRO A 103 4.99 -12.41 8.01
C PRO A 103 6.25 -13.04 8.66
N ALA A 104 6.09 -13.78 9.77
CA ALA A 104 7.19 -14.49 10.42
C ALA A 104 7.76 -15.63 9.55
N THR A 105 6.93 -16.28 8.73
CA THR A 105 7.36 -17.35 7.81
C THR A 105 8.25 -16.79 6.71
N LEU A 106 7.87 -15.66 6.10
CA LEU A 106 8.71 -14.99 5.10
C LEU A 106 10.02 -14.48 5.74
N SER A 107 9.97 -13.91 6.95
CA SER A 107 11.17 -13.48 7.69
C SER A 107 12.13 -14.64 7.98
N PHE A 108 11.58 -15.80 8.36
CA PHE A 108 12.33 -17.04 8.54
C PHE A 108 13.03 -17.45 7.25
N PHE A 109 12.32 -17.47 6.12
CA PHE A 109 12.90 -17.85 4.84
C PHE A 109 14.01 -16.89 4.39
N ILE A 110 13.80 -15.57 4.52
CA ILE A 110 14.83 -14.56 4.21
C ILE A 110 16.08 -14.77 5.06
N SER A 111 15.90 -15.02 6.36
CA SER A 111 17.00 -15.32 7.28
C SER A 111 17.72 -16.62 6.90
N TYR A 112 16.97 -17.63 6.48
CA TYR A 112 17.53 -18.90 6.01
C TYR A 112 18.40 -18.72 4.76
N LEU A 113 17.95 -17.93 3.77
CA LEU A 113 18.73 -17.59 2.58
C LEU A 113 20.06 -16.92 2.95
N LYS A 114 19.99 -15.87 3.77
CA LYS A 114 21.18 -15.09 4.18
C LYS A 114 22.21 -15.94 4.91
N ASN A 115 21.77 -16.83 5.80
CA ASN A 115 22.67 -17.60 6.65
C ASN A 115 23.27 -18.82 5.96
N ASN A 116 22.55 -19.46 5.04
CA ASN A 116 22.98 -20.72 4.42
C ASN A 116 23.47 -20.57 2.98
N PHE A 117 23.11 -19.48 2.30
CA PHE A 117 23.48 -19.20 0.92
C PHE A 117 24.03 -17.76 0.79
N PRO A 118 25.16 -17.45 1.44
CA PRO A 118 25.82 -16.15 1.32
C PRO A 118 26.22 -15.87 -0.14
N SER A 119 25.84 -14.71 -0.67
CA SER A 119 26.17 -14.26 -2.03
C SER A 119 26.44 -12.75 -2.07
N GLU A 120 27.04 -12.30 -3.17
CA GLU A 120 27.28 -10.86 -3.41
C GLU A 120 25.99 -10.07 -3.66
N SER A 121 24.98 -10.72 -4.25
CA SER A 121 23.68 -10.12 -4.55
C SER A 121 22.54 -11.08 -4.26
N TYR A 122 21.37 -10.51 -3.91
CA TYR A 122 20.16 -11.26 -3.58
C TYR A 122 18.98 -10.82 -4.44
N ALA A 123 18.25 -11.81 -4.96
CA ALA A 123 16.93 -11.62 -5.53
C ALA A 123 15.91 -12.42 -4.71
N LEU A 124 14.71 -11.86 -4.51
CA LEU A 124 13.59 -12.58 -3.89
C LEU A 124 12.35 -12.44 -4.76
N VAL A 125 11.77 -13.58 -5.11
CA VAL A 125 10.47 -13.68 -5.78
C VAL A 125 9.42 -14.01 -4.73
N ILE A 126 8.35 -13.22 -4.65
CA ILE A 126 7.17 -13.50 -3.83
C ILE A 126 6.05 -13.87 -4.78
N TRP A 127 5.63 -15.12 -4.73
CA TRP A 127 4.66 -15.74 -5.61
C TRP A 127 3.37 -16.06 -4.87
N GLY A 128 2.24 -15.77 -5.52
CA GLY A 128 0.91 -16.13 -5.05
C GLY A 128 -0.13 -15.05 -5.37
N HIS A 129 -1.18 -14.99 -4.55
CA HIS A 129 -2.17 -13.90 -4.67
C HIS A 129 -1.58 -12.53 -4.34
N GLY A 130 -2.22 -11.49 -4.87
CA GLY A 130 -1.90 -10.09 -4.56
C GLY A 130 -3.06 -9.16 -4.87
N THR A 131 -3.20 -8.11 -4.06
CA THR A 131 -4.24 -7.07 -4.25
C THR A 131 -3.67 -5.66 -4.09
N GLY A 132 -2.38 -5.51 -4.36
CA GLY A 132 -1.64 -4.27 -4.13
C GLY A 132 -1.62 -3.92 -2.64
N TRP A 133 -1.87 -2.64 -2.31
CA TRP A 133 -1.92 -2.21 -0.91
C TRP A 133 -3.21 -2.64 -0.18
N PHE A 134 -4.26 -2.98 -0.93
CA PHE A 134 -5.61 -3.15 -0.43
C PHE A 134 -5.79 -4.55 0.18
N LYS A 135 -6.44 -4.62 1.35
CA LYS A 135 -7.00 -5.87 1.90
C LYS A 135 -8.49 -5.64 2.18
N GLY A 136 -9.34 -6.35 1.47
CA GLY A 136 -10.78 -6.33 1.71
C GLY A 136 -11.16 -7.35 2.77
N ASP A 137 -12.34 -7.19 3.36
CA ASP A 137 -12.81 -8.09 4.43
C ASP A 137 -13.44 -9.39 3.87
N ASN A 138 -13.49 -9.52 2.54
CA ASN A 138 -14.07 -10.67 1.84
C ASN A 138 -13.00 -11.57 1.22
N PHE A 139 -13.37 -12.82 0.92
CA PHE A 139 -12.49 -13.88 0.42
C PHE A 139 -11.68 -13.51 -0.84
N PHE A 140 -12.21 -12.63 -1.69
CA PHE A 140 -11.57 -12.22 -2.96
C PHE A 140 -10.50 -11.14 -2.84
N TYR A 141 -10.29 -10.55 -1.65
CA TYR A 141 -9.41 -9.39 -1.49
C TYR A 141 -8.33 -9.62 -0.44
N LYS A 142 -7.54 -10.68 -0.66
CA LYS A 142 -6.42 -11.09 0.20
C LYS A 142 -5.15 -10.41 -0.30
N SER A 143 -4.33 -9.89 0.62
CA SER A 143 -3.08 -9.20 0.28
C SER A 143 -2.04 -10.19 -0.29
N VAL A 144 -0.74 -9.91 -0.20
CA VAL A 144 0.25 -10.79 -0.83
C VAL A 144 0.43 -12.10 -0.04
N ALA A 145 0.76 -13.19 -0.74
CA ALA A 145 1.05 -14.50 -0.16
C ALA A 145 -0.11 -15.05 0.70
N TYR A 146 -1.31 -15.12 0.11
CA TYR A 146 -2.48 -15.64 0.80
C TYR A 146 -2.38 -17.15 1.09
N ASP A 147 -2.64 -17.52 2.34
CA ASP A 147 -2.77 -18.90 2.80
C ASP A 147 -4.24 -19.17 3.14
N ALA A 148 -4.85 -20.14 2.47
CA ALA A 148 -6.26 -20.48 2.61
C ALA A 148 -6.55 -21.31 3.86
N SER A 149 -5.57 -22.09 4.35
CA SER A 149 -5.72 -22.92 5.55
C SER A 149 -5.75 -22.06 6.81
N SER A 150 -4.89 -21.05 6.90
CA SER A 150 -4.85 -20.08 8.00
C SER A 150 -5.79 -18.90 7.77
N THR A 151 -6.15 -18.64 6.51
CA THR A 151 -6.84 -17.43 6.00
C THR A 151 -6.00 -16.14 6.10
N ASN A 152 -4.72 -16.25 6.46
CA ASN A 152 -3.78 -15.15 6.57
C ASN A 152 -3.22 -14.71 5.21
N SER A 153 -2.73 -13.49 5.17
CA SER A 153 -1.99 -12.90 4.06
C SER A 153 -1.05 -11.85 4.65
N ILE A 154 0.08 -11.62 4.01
CA ILE A 154 1.03 -10.59 4.44
C ILE A 154 0.52 -9.23 3.96
N ASP A 155 0.17 -8.37 4.91
CA ASP A 155 -0.46 -7.10 4.61
C ASP A 155 0.53 -6.00 4.23
N VAL A 156 0.11 -5.13 3.30
CA VAL A 156 0.89 -3.94 2.92
C VAL A 156 0.51 -2.74 3.78
N PHE A 157 -0.79 -2.44 3.93
CA PHE A 157 -1.25 -1.20 4.56
C PHE A 157 -0.94 -1.08 6.06
N ASN A 158 -0.77 -2.22 6.75
CA ASN A 158 -0.40 -2.26 8.16
C ASN A 158 1.12 -2.40 8.39
N GLY A 159 1.91 -2.47 7.32
CA GLY A 159 3.37 -2.54 7.36
C GLY A 159 3.97 -3.94 7.55
N GLU A 160 3.21 -5.03 7.51
CA GLU A 160 3.75 -6.39 7.65
C GLU A 160 4.78 -6.72 6.56
N LEU A 161 4.46 -6.47 5.28
CA LEU A 161 5.39 -6.73 4.18
C LEU A 161 6.68 -5.93 4.32
N SER A 162 6.58 -4.63 4.59
CA SER A 162 7.75 -3.75 4.68
C SER A 162 8.59 -4.05 5.92
N THR A 163 8.01 -4.44 7.05
CA THR A 163 8.78 -4.80 8.26
C THR A 163 9.46 -6.16 8.14
N THR A 164 8.87 -7.08 7.37
CA THR A 164 9.40 -8.42 7.14
C THR A 164 10.65 -8.42 6.27
N ILE A 165 10.67 -7.58 5.23
CA ILE A 165 11.81 -7.48 4.33
C ILE A 165 12.87 -6.56 4.98
N PRO A 166 14.11 -7.02 5.19
CA PRO A 166 15.17 -6.20 5.75
C PRO A 166 15.63 -5.13 4.77
N ASP A 167 16.06 -3.99 5.31
CA ASP A 167 16.63 -2.90 4.51
C ASP A 167 17.92 -3.34 3.81
N SER A 168 18.08 -2.90 2.56
CA SER A 168 19.31 -3.00 1.76
C SER A 168 19.86 -4.42 1.53
N LEU A 169 19.07 -5.47 1.80
CA LEU A 169 19.49 -6.84 1.54
C LEU A 169 19.32 -7.21 0.06
N PHE A 170 18.17 -6.88 -0.52
CA PHE A 170 17.82 -7.33 -1.87
C PHE A 170 18.27 -6.35 -2.93
N ASN A 171 18.90 -6.85 -3.99
CA ASN A 171 19.13 -6.08 -5.19
C ASN A 171 17.84 -6.01 -6.02
N VAL A 172 17.07 -7.11 -6.04
CA VAL A 172 15.87 -7.28 -6.84
C VAL A 172 14.77 -7.93 -6.01
N LEU A 173 13.58 -7.32 -5.99
CA LEU A 173 12.34 -7.97 -5.57
C LEU A 173 11.48 -8.21 -6.80
N ILE A 174 10.88 -9.39 -6.92
CA ILE A 174 9.96 -9.72 -8.01
C ILE A 174 8.65 -10.18 -7.37
N PHE A 175 7.55 -9.56 -7.77
CA PHE A 175 6.22 -10.02 -7.39
C PHE A 175 5.62 -10.79 -8.57
N ASP A 176 5.51 -12.10 -8.39
CA ASP A 176 4.64 -12.95 -9.20
C ASP A 176 3.25 -12.98 -8.54
N ALA A 177 2.66 -11.79 -8.50
CA ALA A 177 1.42 -11.50 -7.79
C ALA A 177 0.72 -10.28 -8.41
N CYS A 178 -0.60 -10.29 -8.37
CA CYS A 178 -1.44 -9.25 -8.96
C CYS A 178 -1.29 -7.89 -8.25
N LEU A 179 -1.37 -6.80 -9.02
CA LEU A 179 -1.56 -5.41 -8.55
C LEU A 179 -0.42 -4.83 -7.68
N MET A 180 0.72 -5.52 -7.58
CA MET A 180 1.86 -5.10 -6.76
C MET A 180 2.63 -3.91 -7.36
N GLY A 181 2.42 -3.60 -8.64
CA GLY A 181 2.91 -2.41 -9.34
C GLY A 181 2.12 -1.14 -9.03
N SER A 182 1.87 -0.88 -7.74
CA SER A 182 1.17 0.32 -7.26
C SER A 182 2.13 1.25 -6.54
N VAL A 183 1.93 2.57 -6.68
CA VAL A 183 2.81 3.55 -6.03
C VAL A 183 2.78 3.43 -4.51
N GLU A 184 1.65 3.00 -3.95
CA GLU A 184 1.49 2.71 -2.53
C GLU A 184 2.44 1.62 -2.07
N VAL A 185 2.41 0.46 -2.73
CA VAL A 185 3.28 -0.69 -2.41
C VAL A 185 4.75 -0.29 -2.56
N LEU A 186 5.11 0.38 -3.65
CA LEU A 186 6.50 0.75 -3.94
C LEU A 186 7.08 1.72 -2.90
N VAL A 187 6.27 2.61 -2.32
CA VAL A 187 6.72 3.47 -1.22
C VAL A 187 6.87 2.70 0.10
N GLU A 188 6.04 1.69 0.37
CA GLU A 188 6.25 0.80 1.53
C GLU A 188 7.55 -0.01 1.41
N LEU A 189 7.93 -0.39 0.19
CA LEU A 189 9.16 -1.13 -0.11
C LEU A 189 10.40 -0.24 -0.25
N GLN A 190 10.29 1.07 0.01
CA GLN A 190 11.45 1.94 -0.03
C GLN A 190 12.56 1.44 0.91
N ASN A 191 13.80 1.41 0.38
CA ASN A 191 15.02 0.89 1.01
C ASN A 191 15.07 -0.64 1.18
N LYS A 192 14.04 -1.38 0.76
CA LYS A 192 13.98 -2.84 0.87
C LYS A 192 14.69 -3.55 -0.28
N ALA A 193 14.68 -2.91 -1.46
CA ALA A 193 15.46 -3.34 -2.61
C ALA A 193 15.91 -2.16 -3.47
N ARG A 194 16.84 -2.42 -4.41
CA ARG A 194 17.20 -1.46 -5.46
C ARG A 194 16.16 -1.44 -6.57
N TYR A 195 15.80 -2.61 -7.10
CA TYR A 195 14.79 -2.76 -8.15
C TYR A 195 13.61 -3.61 -7.68
N VAL A 196 12.42 -3.29 -8.17
CA VAL A 196 11.21 -4.10 -8.03
C VAL A 196 10.67 -4.44 -9.41
N ILE A 197 10.35 -5.69 -9.69
CA ILE A 197 9.54 -6.10 -10.84
C ILE A 197 8.14 -6.44 -10.34
N ALA A 198 7.12 -5.76 -10.87
CA ALA A 198 5.73 -6.05 -10.50
C ALA A 198 4.73 -5.56 -11.56
N SER A 199 3.58 -6.23 -11.64
CA SER A 199 2.47 -5.82 -12.50
C SER A 199 1.54 -4.84 -11.78
N PRO A 200 1.16 -3.72 -12.39
CA PRO A 200 0.07 -2.86 -11.89
C PRO A 200 -1.32 -3.49 -12.11
N ALA A 201 -1.41 -4.58 -12.86
CA ALA A 201 -2.63 -5.28 -13.28
C ALA A 201 -2.69 -6.69 -12.69
N LEU A 202 -3.65 -7.51 -13.14
CA LEU A 202 -3.66 -8.93 -12.82
C LEU A 202 -2.50 -9.66 -13.53
N VAL A 203 -2.01 -10.70 -12.89
CA VAL A 203 -1.03 -11.65 -13.43
C VAL A 203 -1.77 -12.98 -13.66
N PRO A 204 -1.68 -13.61 -14.84
CA PRO A 204 -2.32 -14.91 -15.05
C PRO A 204 -1.74 -15.98 -14.11
N ALA A 205 -2.54 -16.99 -13.77
CA ALA A 205 -2.14 -18.01 -12.78
C ALA A 205 -0.84 -18.78 -13.14
N TYR A 206 -0.49 -18.88 -14.43
CA TYR A 206 0.79 -19.45 -14.88
C TYR A 206 2.03 -18.62 -14.47
N GLY A 207 1.86 -17.37 -14.04
CA GLY A 207 2.95 -16.53 -13.55
C GLY A 207 4.08 -16.28 -14.55
N PHE A 208 5.31 -16.21 -14.04
CA PHE A 208 6.50 -16.13 -14.89
C PHE A 208 6.86 -17.50 -15.45
N ASN A 209 7.40 -17.55 -16.68
CA ASN A 209 8.15 -18.72 -17.13
C ASN A 209 9.46 -18.81 -16.33
N TYR A 210 9.50 -19.67 -15.31
CA TYR A 210 10.63 -19.79 -14.39
C TYR A 210 11.88 -20.35 -15.06
N THR A 211 11.73 -21.09 -16.16
CA THR A 211 12.87 -21.54 -16.96
C THR A 211 13.60 -20.33 -17.55
N ALA A 212 12.86 -19.47 -18.26
CA ALA A 212 13.41 -18.26 -18.87
C ALA A 212 13.89 -17.25 -17.83
N LEU A 213 13.14 -17.04 -16.74
CA LEU A 213 13.49 -16.11 -15.67
C LEU A 213 14.85 -16.48 -15.05
N LEU A 214 15.04 -17.74 -14.66
CA LEU A 214 16.28 -18.18 -14.01
C LEU A 214 17.45 -18.19 -14.99
N GLU A 215 17.23 -18.58 -16.25
CA GLU A 215 18.25 -18.57 -17.29
C GLU A 215 18.72 -17.15 -17.66
N ALA A 216 17.87 -16.13 -17.48
CA ALA A 216 18.23 -14.75 -17.76
C ALA A 216 19.40 -14.25 -16.89
N PHE A 217 19.60 -14.79 -15.68
CA PHE A 217 20.67 -14.38 -14.74
C PHE A 217 22.10 -14.65 -15.24
N VAL A 218 22.27 -15.25 -16.43
CA VAL A 218 23.55 -15.23 -17.17
C VAL A 218 23.99 -13.81 -17.58
N ILE A 219 23.06 -12.87 -17.66
CA ILE A 219 23.32 -11.48 -18.05
C ILE A 219 23.95 -10.74 -16.85
N GLU A 220 25.18 -10.23 -17.04
CA GLU A 220 25.92 -9.59 -15.94
C GLU A 220 25.39 -8.20 -15.57
N GLU A 221 24.91 -7.41 -16.55
CA GLU A 221 24.36 -6.08 -16.30
C GLU A 221 22.90 -6.19 -15.83
N VAL A 222 22.64 -5.74 -14.59
CA VAL A 222 21.37 -5.96 -13.91
C VAL A 222 20.19 -5.32 -14.63
N GLU A 223 20.31 -4.13 -15.21
CA GLU A 223 19.16 -3.51 -15.90
C GLU A 223 18.78 -4.27 -17.17
N ASN A 224 19.75 -4.76 -17.94
CA ASN A 224 19.54 -5.62 -19.11
C ASN A 224 18.95 -6.98 -18.72
N LEU A 225 19.41 -7.57 -17.61
CA LEU A 225 18.80 -8.77 -17.01
C LEU A 225 17.30 -8.53 -16.73
N LEU A 226 16.97 -7.46 -16.01
CA LEU A 226 15.60 -7.18 -15.61
C LEU A 226 14.71 -6.83 -16.82
N ARG A 227 15.25 -6.11 -17.82
CA ARG A 227 14.56 -5.85 -19.10
C ARG A 227 14.23 -7.14 -19.82
N ARG A 228 15.18 -8.09 -19.87
CA ARG A 228 14.96 -9.41 -20.48
C ARG A 228 13.83 -10.17 -19.80
N ILE A 229 13.77 -10.15 -18.47
CA ILE A 229 12.69 -10.79 -17.70
C ILE A 229 11.32 -10.18 -18.09
N VAL A 230 11.23 -8.85 -18.19
CA VAL A 230 9.98 -8.17 -18.60
C VAL A 230 9.60 -8.48 -20.04
N ASP A 231 10.57 -8.48 -20.94
CA ASP A 231 10.35 -8.79 -22.36
C ASP A 231 9.84 -10.21 -22.56
N ASP A 232 10.48 -11.19 -21.92
CA ASP A 232 10.12 -12.62 -22.02
C ASP A 232 8.73 -12.86 -21.43
N PHE A 233 8.39 -12.23 -20.29
CA PHE A 233 7.06 -12.34 -19.68
C PHE A 233 5.95 -11.84 -20.62
N VAL A 234 6.10 -10.62 -21.17
CA VAL A 234 5.09 -10.07 -22.08
C VAL A 234 5.02 -10.84 -23.39
N GLN A 235 6.16 -11.27 -23.94
CA GLN A 235 6.19 -12.05 -25.18
C GLN A 235 5.49 -13.41 -25.01
N PHE A 236 5.69 -14.09 -23.88
CA PHE A 236 5.03 -15.34 -23.58
C PHE A 236 3.50 -15.20 -23.65
N TYR A 237 2.94 -14.22 -22.96
CA TYR A 237 1.49 -14.01 -22.94
C TYR A 237 0.91 -13.38 -24.21
N ASP A 238 1.71 -12.61 -24.97
CA ASP A 238 1.34 -12.15 -26.30
C ASP A 238 1.08 -13.33 -27.24
N SER A 239 1.91 -14.38 -27.15
CA SER A 239 1.70 -15.61 -27.93
C SER A 239 0.43 -16.38 -27.55
N LEU A 240 -0.10 -16.16 -26.34
CA LEU A 240 -1.33 -16.75 -25.83
C LEU A 240 -2.55 -15.85 -26.03
N GLY A 241 -2.37 -14.63 -26.54
CA GLY A 241 -3.44 -13.64 -26.71
C GLY A 241 -4.04 -13.14 -25.39
N LEU A 242 -3.28 -13.17 -24.30
CA LEU A 242 -3.72 -12.73 -22.97
C LEU A 242 -3.18 -11.34 -22.64
N THR A 243 -4.04 -10.44 -22.16
CA THR A 243 -3.64 -9.08 -21.79
C THR A 243 -2.84 -9.10 -20.49
N VAL A 244 -1.59 -8.65 -20.55
CA VAL A 244 -0.69 -8.53 -19.40
C VAL A 244 0.13 -7.24 -19.44
N SER A 245 0.73 -6.93 -18.30
CA SER A 245 1.64 -5.81 -18.13
C SER A 245 2.68 -6.13 -17.07
N LEU A 246 3.91 -5.63 -17.23
CA LEU A 246 4.95 -5.77 -16.24
C LEU A 246 5.93 -4.59 -16.31
N ALA A 247 6.42 -4.16 -15.16
CA ALA A 247 7.32 -3.02 -15.06
C ALA A 247 8.46 -3.26 -14.07
N ILE A 248 9.57 -2.58 -14.32
CA ILE A 248 10.73 -2.44 -13.47
C ILE A 248 10.66 -1.06 -12.81
N TYR A 249 10.72 -1.05 -11.49
CA TYR A 249 10.76 0.16 -10.68
C TYR A 249 12.14 0.30 -10.03
N ASP A 250 12.77 1.47 -10.19
CA ASP A 250 14.03 1.81 -9.53
C ASP A 250 13.72 2.57 -8.23
N LEU A 251 13.83 1.88 -7.09
CA LEU A 251 13.52 2.45 -5.79
C LEU A 251 14.53 3.51 -5.35
N SER A 252 15.70 3.62 -5.98
CA SER A 252 16.62 4.76 -5.73
C SER A 252 16.02 6.09 -6.19
N ARG A 253 15.02 6.05 -7.08
CA ARG A 253 14.31 7.22 -7.63
C ARG A 253 13.00 7.53 -6.92
N ILE A 254 12.58 6.71 -5.94
CA ILE A 254 11.28 6.84 -5.27
C ILE A 254 11.07 8.23 -4.66
N GLU A 255 12.12 8.83 -4.07
CA GLU A 255 12.07 10.17 -3.46
C GLU A 255 11.75 11.27 -4.48
N MET A 256 12.29 11.16 -5.70
CA MET A 256 12.02 12.11 -6.77
C MET A 256 10.55 12.03 -7.19
N SER A 257 10.02 10.82 -7.35
CA SER A 257 8.62 10.59 -7.68
C SER A 257 7.67 11.04 -6.57
N VAL A 258 7.98 10.76 -5.30
CA VAL A 258 7.19 11.23 -4.15
C VAL A 258 7.12 12.76 -4.12
N LYS A 259 8.24 13.45 -4.35
CA LYS A 259 8.26 14.92 -4.40
C LYS A 259 7.40 15.50 -5.53
N VAL A 260 7.37 14.83 -6.69
CA VAL A 260 6.46 15.22 -7.79
C VAL A 260 5.00 15.08 -7.34
N LEU A 261 4.66 13.99 -6.67
CA LEU A 261 3.29 13.75 -6.19
C LEU A 261 2.89 14.74 -5.07
N GLU A 262 3.79 15.08 -4.16
CA GLU A 262 3.56 16.12 -3.14
C GLU A 262 3.20 17.46 -3.79
N ASN A 263 3.90 17.86 -4.86
CA ASN A 263 3.61 19.09 -5.61
C ASN A 263 2.26 19.01 -6.35
N VAL A 264 1.90 17.84 -6.88
CA VAL A 264 0.61 17.58 -7.52
C VAL A 264 -0.53 17.71 -6.52
N VAL A 265 -0.43 17.05 -5.37
CA VAL A 265 -1.41 17.16 -4.28
C VAL A 265 -1.49 18.61 -3.81
N ALA A 266 -0.35 19.25 -3.60
CA ALA A 266 -0.28 20.63 -3.18
C ALA A 266 -0.99 21.55 -4.18
N SER A 267 -0.88 21.36 -5.49
CA SER A 267 -1.53 22.21 -6.50
C SER A 267 -2.94 21.78 -6.89
N SER A 268 -3.41 20.61 -6.44
CA SER A 268 -4.73 20.05 -6.81
C SER A 268 -5.91 20.95 -6.45
N TYR A 269 -5.80 21.77 -5.40
CA TYR A 269 -6.86 22.71 -4.99
C TYR A 269 -7.13 23.83 -6.01
N LEU A 270 -6.22 24.05 -6.96
CA LEU A 270 -6.40 25.01 -8.05
C LEU A 270 -7.33 24.46 -9.14
N LYS A 271 -7.66 23.17 -9.11
CA LYS A 271 -8.56 22.51 -10.05
C LYS A 271 -9.94 22.32 -9.42
N THR A 272 -10.96 22.40 -10.25
CA THR A 272 -12.35 22.09 -9.87
C THR A 272 -12.56 20.59 -9.74
N THR A 273 -13.61 20.19 -9.01
CA THR A 273 -14.07 18.80 -8.92
C THR A 273 -14.28 18.20 -10.32
N THR A 274 -14.97 18.94 -11.19
CA THR A 274 -15.33 18.50 -12.53
C THR A 274 -14.09 18.23 -13.39
N GLU A 275 -13.06 19.08 -13.29
CA GLU A 275 -11.79 18.84 -13.99
C GLU A 275 -11.10 17.57 -13.48
N LEU A 276 -10.96 17.42 -12.16
CA LEU A 276 -10.30 16.26 -11.56
C LEU A 276 -11.02 14.95 -11.88
N LEU A 277 -12.36 14.93 -11.80
CA LEU A 277 -13.17 13.78 -12.19
C LEU A 277 -13.06 13.49 -13.68
N LYS A 278 -13.09 14.51 -14.54
CA LYS A 278 -12.90 14.34 -15.98
C LYS A 278 -11.55 13.68 -16.29
N TYR A 279 -10.46 14.11 -15.63
CA TYR A 279 -9.18 13.45 -15.77
C TYR A 279 -9.27 11.99 -15.33
N ARG A 280 -9.78 11.74 -14.11
CA ARG A 280 -9.91 10.41 -13.53
C ARG A 280 -10.73 9.42 -14.36
N PHE A 281 -11.83 9.84 -14.98
CA PHE A 281 -12.66 8.97 -15.83
C PHE A 281 -12.11 8.76 -17.24
N SER A 282 -11.07 9.52 -17.63
CA SER A 282 -10.50 9.49 -18.98
C SER A 282 -9.15 8.78 -19.09
N VAL A 283 -8.68 8.19 -17.99
CA VAL A 283 -7.44 7.40 -17.95
C VAL A 283 -7.75 5.92 -17.99
N SER A 284 -6.77 5.14 -18.43
CA SER A 284 -6.76 3.69 -18.26
C SER A 284 -6.89 3.30 -16.78
N THR A 285 -7.48 2.15 -16.54
CA THR A 285 -7.62 1.57 -15.20
C THR A 285 -7.16 0.12 -15.18
N TYR A 286 -6.75 -0.31 -13.99
CA TYR A 286 -6.37 -1.67 -13.69
C TYR A 286 -7.52 -2.35 -12.95
N ASN A 287 -8.21 -3.23 -13.65
CA ASN A 287 -9.37 -3.93 -13.12
C ASN A 287 -8.91 -5.09 -12.21
N THR A 288 -9.63 -5.31 -11.10
CA THR A 288 -9.27 -6.33 -10.10
C THR A 288 -9.88 -7.71 -10.39
N PHE A 289 -10.61 -7.87 -11.50
CA PHE A 289 -11.30 -9.10 -11.90
C PHE A 289 -10.85 -9.62 -13.26
N SER A 290 -10.60 -8.75 -14.24
CA SER A 290 -10.13 -9.16 -15.57
C SER A 290 -9.35 -8.06 -16.28
N ASN A 291 -8.18 -8.42 -16.81
CA ASN A 291 -7.39 -7.52 -17.64
C ASN A 291 -8.05 -7.22 -19.00
N GLU A 292 -9.03 -8.00 -19.43
CA GLU A 292 -9.72 -7.82 -20.72
C GLU A 292 -10.85 -6.79 -20.66
N ILE A 293 -11.33 -6.47 -19.45
CA ILE A 293 -12.46 -5.56 -19.26
C ILE A 293 -11.94 -4.15 -19.05
N PHE A 294 -12.38 -3.22 -19.91
CA PHE A 294 -12.24 -1.80 -19.65
C PHE A 294 -13.34 -1.35 -18.67
N ASP A 295 -12.92 -0.87 -17.50
CA ASP A 295 -13.82 -0.37 -16.46
C ASP A 295 -13.27 0.94 -15.90
N SER A 296 -13.81 2.08 -16.37
CA SER A 296 -13.39 3.40 -15.91
C SER A 296 -13.70 3.65 -14.42
N THR A 297 -14.54 2.82 -13.80
CA THR A 297 -14.92 2.90 -12.39
C THR A 297 -14.02 2.09 -11.45
N ALA A 298 -13.16 1.22 -11.99
CA ALA A 298 -12.22 0.43 -11.21
C ALA A 298 -11.34 1.33 -10.33
N ILE A 299 -11.12 0.94 -9.07
CA ILE A 299 -10.50 1.79 -8.05
C ILE A 299 -9.02 2.10 -8.28
N PHE A 300 -8.33 1.32 -9.11
CA PHE A 300 -6.93 1.55 -9.46
C PHE A 300 -6.83 2.25 -10.81
N ALA A 301 -6.42 3.51 -10.77
CA ALA A 301 -6.23 4.33 -11.96
C ALA A 301 -4.77 4.31 -12.41
N ASP A 302 -4.56 4.52 -13.71
CA ASP A 302 -3.23 4.77 -14.25
C ASP A 302 -2.71 6.14 -13.78
N LEU A 303 -1.68 6.11 -12.94
CA LEU A 303 -1.18 7.30 -12.25
C LEU A 303 -0.58 8.30 -13.23
N VAL A 304 0.33 7.87 -14.11
CA VAL A 304 1.03 8.83 -14.97
C VAL A 304 0.10 9.37 -16.07
N GLU A 305 -0.85 8.58 -16.61
CA GLU A 305 -1.86 9.13 -17.50
C GLU A 305 -2.70 10.22 -16.81
N PHE A 306 -3.06 10.03 -15.53
CA PHE A 306 -3.77 11.03 -14.75
C PHE A 306 -2.92 12.29 -14.55
N LEU A 307 -1.64 12.13 -14.20
CA LEU A 307 -0.70 13.23 -14.04
C LEU A 307 -0.44 13.98 -15.36
N ARG A 308 -0.36 13.27 -16.49
CA ARG A 308 -0.20 13.86 -17.83
C ARG A 308 -1.37 14.78 -18.17
N LYS A 309 -2.60 14.33 -17.93
CA LYS A 309 -3.82 15.10 -18.23
C LYS A 309 -4.00 16.30 -17.31
N GLY A 310 -3.70 16.14 -16.02
CA GLY A 310 -3.91 17.22 -15.04
C GLY A 310 -2.74 18.19 -14.89
N TRP A 311 -1.51 17.75 -15.15
CA TRP A 311 -0.28 18.50 -14.82
C TRP A 311 0.81 18.44 -15.89
N SER A 312 0.55 17.82 -17.05
CA SER A 312 1.54 17.67 -18.14
C SER A 312 2.83 16.97 -17.70
N ILE A 313 2.72 16.05 -16.73
CA ILE A 313 3.82 15.20 -16.28
C ILE A 313 3.79 13.91 -17.09
N GLU A 314 4.78 13.75 -17.97
CA GLU A 314 4.82 12.65 -18.94
C GLU A 314 5.29 11.32 -18.36
N SER A 315 6.09 11.35 -17.29
CA SER A 315 6.67 10.18 -16.63
C SER A 315 7.01 10.45 -15.16
N LEU A 316 7.18 9.38 -14.39
CA LEU A 316 7.75 9.41 -13.05
C LEU A 316 9.10 8.68 -13.06
N PRO A 317 10.17 9.25 -12.47
CA PRO A 317 11.52 8.65 -12.46
C PRO A 317 11.59 7.24 -11.89
N LEU A 318 10.62 6.85 -11.06
CA LEU A 318 10.48 5.50 -10.49
C LEU A 318 10.33 4.40 -11.54
N VAL A 319 9.66 4.64 -12.67
CA VAL A 319 9.41 3.61 -13.69
C VAL A 319 10.61 3.56 -14.64
N LEU A 320 11.47 2.56 -14.48
CA LEU A 320 12.71 2.41 -15.24
C LEU A 320 12.45 1.85 -16.65
N TYR A 321 11.59 0.84 -16.71
CA TYR A 321 11.20 0.16 -17.94
C TYR A 321 9.88 -0.54 -17.70
N ALA A 322 9.03 -0.60 -18.72
CA ALA A 322 7.78 -1.32 -18.63
C ALA A 322 7.30 -1.75 -20.01
N LYS A 323 6.50 -2.81 -20.02
CA LYS A 323 5.91 -3.35 -21.23
C LYS A 323 4.56 -3.97 -20.92
N GLY A 324 3.66 -3.88 -21.88
CA GLY A 324 2.39 -4.59 -21.88
C GLY A 324 1.96 -4.87 -23.31
N ASN A 325 0.96 -5.71 -23.46
CA ASN A 325 0.37 -6.05 -24.74
C ASN A 325 -1.12 -5.64 -24.77
N LEU A 326 -1.74 -5.83 -25.94
CA LEU A 326 -3.18 -5.65 -26.15
C LEU A 326 -3.71 -4.35 -25.50
N ARG A 327 -4.68 -4.44 -24.58
CA ARG A 327 -5.29 -3.28 -23.92
C ARG A 327 -4.30 -2.48 -23.07
N LEU A 328 -3.29 -3.12 -22.48
CA LEU A 328 -2.34 -2.48 -21.56
C LEU A 328 -1.09 -1.96 -22.25
N LYS A 329 -0.96 -2.12 -23.57
CA LYS A 329 0.22 -1.71 -24.37
C LYS A 329 0.66 -0.25 -24.16
N ASN A 330 -0.31 0.65 -23.99
CA ASN A 330 -0.05 2.10 -23.88
C ASN A 330 -0.28 2.66 -22.46
N SER A 331 -0.47 1.78 -21.47
CA SER A 331 -0.57 2.22 -20.08
C SER A 331 0.76 2.81 -19.60
N SER A 332 0.77 3.51 -18.46
CA SER A 332 2.02 3.99 -17.85
C SER A 332 2.65 3.00 -16.89
N PHE A 333 1.95 1.89 -16.66
CA PHE A 333 2.41 0.77 -15.86
C PHE A 333 2.61 1.07 -14.38
N LEU A 334 1.96 2.10 -13.84
CA LEU A 334 1.99 2.41 -12.41
C LEU A 334 0.58 2.76 -11.95
N SER A 335 0.04 1.96 -11.03
CA SER A 335 -1.30 2.18 -10.50
C SER A 335 -1.30 3.06 -9.25
N VAL A 336 -2.44 3.71 -8.99
CA VAL A 336 -2.74 4.42 -7.75
C VAL A 336 -4.20 4.20 -7.36
N TYR A 337 -4.50 4.13 -6.07
CA TYR A 337 -5.86 4.14 -5.57
C TYR A 337 -6.53 5.48 -5.82
N PHE A 338 -7.62 5.44 -6.59
CA PHE A 338 -8.45 6.60 -6.86
C PHE A 338 -9.91 6.14 -6.99
N PRO A 339 -10.66 6.06 -5.88
CA PRO A 339 -12.06 5.67 -5.90
C PRO A 339 -12.91 6.75 -6.58
N VAL A 340 -13.99 6.32 -7.24
CA VAL A 340 -14.87 7.23 -7.99
C VAL A 340 -16.04 7.79 -7.19
N ASN A 341 -16.22 7.33 -5.94
CA ASN A 341 -17.28 7.84 -5.06
C ASN A 341 -16.86 7.82 -3.58
N TYR A 342 -17.55 8.63 -2.80
CA TYR A 342 -17.26 8.81 -1.37
C TYR A 342 -17.51 7.56 -0.52
N SER A 343 -18.48 6.70 -0.87
CA SER A 343 -18.79 5.48 -0.11
C SER A 343 -17.65 4.48 -0.13
N VAL A 344 -17.03 4.27 -1.30
CA VAL A 344 -15.85 3.41 -1.45
C VAL A 344 -14.66 4.00 -0.69
N LEU A 345 -14.43 5.31 -0.84
CA LEU A 345 -13.40 6.00 -0.07
C LEU A 345 -13.62 5.82 1.45
N LYS A 346 -14.84 5.99 1.94
CA LYS A 346 -15.19 5.89 3.36
C LYS A 346 -14.90 4.51 3.94
N ARG A 347 -15.19 3.44 3.17
CA ARG A 347 -14.86 2.06 3.55
C ARG A 347 -13.35 1.87 3.72
N ASP A 348 -12.57 2.44 2.82
CA ASP A 348 -11.13 2.15 2.71
C ASP A 348 -10.24 3.17 3.46
N PHE A 349 -10.82 4.31 3.88
CA PHE A 349 -10.10 5.48 4.39
C PHE A 349 -9.15 5.16 5.54
N SER A 350 -9.60 4.37 6.51
CA SER A 350 -8.78 4.02 7.69
C SER A 350 -7.56 3.19 7.31
N LYS A 351 -7.74 2.19 6.43
CA LYS A 351 -6.67 1.31 5.95
C LYS A 351 -5.68 2.10 5.09
N TYR A 352 -6.16 2.90 4.13
CA TYR A 352 -5.28 3.71 3.29
C TYR A 352 -4.47 4.74 4.09
N GLY A 353 -5.07 5.34 5.13
CA GLY A 353 -4.39 6.26 6.04
C GLY A 353 -3.22 5.65 6.82
N CYS A 354 -3.15 4.31 6.92
CA CYS A 354 -2.04 3.60 7.54
C CYS A 354 -0.80 3.46 6.63
N LEU A 355 -0.91 3.77 5.33
CA LEU A 355 0.21 3.73 4.42
C LEU A 355 1.21 4.87 4.71
N ARG A 356 2.51 4.55 4.66
CA ARG A 356 3.58 5.54 4.59
C ARG A 356 3.41 6.40 3.35
N PHE A 357 2.95 5.85 2.23
CA PHE A 357 2.58 6.62 1.03
C PHE A 357 1.65 7.79 1.38
N GLU A 358 0.51 7.51 2.01
CA GLU A 358 -0.47 8.54 2.37
C GLU A 358 0.10 9.52 3.40
N ARG A 359 0.83 9.05 4.41
CA ARG A 359 1.46 9.95 5.40
C ARG A 359 2.44 10.95 4.77
N ARG A 360 3.11 10.58 3.68
CA ARG A 360 4.08 11.41 2.97
C ARG A 360 3.41 12.32 1.94
N VAL A 361 2.66 11.73 1.02
CA VAL A 361 2.11 12.42 -0.15
C VAL A 361 0.80 13.15 0.15
N ARG A 362 0.01 12.64 1.12
CA ARG A 362 -1.37 13.05 1.39
C ARG A 362 -2.26 12.96 0.16
N PHE A 363 -2.15 11.86 -0.58
CA PHE A 363 -2.86 11.67 -1.84
C PHE A 363 -4.38 11.72 -1.66
N LEU A 364 -4.89 11.31 -0.49
CA LEU A 364 -6.32 11.44 -0.18
C LEU A 364 -6.83 12.89 -0.18
N ASP A 365 -5.98 13.89 0.03
CA ASP A 365 -6.40 15.30 -0.11
C ASP A 365 -6.80 15.61 -1.57
N LEU A 366 -6.10 15.04 -2.54
CA LEU A 366 -6.41 15.16 -3.96
C LEU A 366 -7.71 14.40 -4.29
N VAL A 367 -7.83 13.16 -3.82
CA VAL A 367 -9.04 12.34 -4.02
C VAL A 367 -10.27 13.03 -3.41
N LEU A 368 -10.16 13.55 -2.19
CA LEU A 368 -11.26 14.27 -1.53
C LEU A 368 -11.61 15.58 -2.24
N ASN A 369 -10.63 16.27 -2.82
CA ASN A 369 -10.90 17.44 -3.64
C ASN A 369 -11.65 17.07 -4.95
N ALA A 370 -11.32 15.91 -5.54
CA ALA A 370 -12.02 15.37 -6.70
C ALA A 370 -13.43 14.84 -6.37
N LEU A 371 -13.68 14.43 -5.13
CA LEU A 371 -14.97 13.88 -4.68
C LEU A 371 -15.80 14.88 -3.87
N ARG A 372 -15.38 16.15 -3.79
CA ARG A 372 -15.99 17.11 -2.87
C ARG A 372 -17.49 17.30 -3.09
N ASP A 373 -17.95 17.35 -4.34
CA ASP A 373 -19.37 17.57 -4.65
C ASP A 373 -20.21 16.29 -4.42
N THR A 374 -19.55 15.15 -4.19
CA THR A 374 -20.18 13.90 -3.74
C THR A 374 -20.11 13.71 -2.23
N LEU A 375 -19.55 14.68 -1.48
CA LEU A 375 -19.60 14.67 -0.01
C LEU A 375 -21.05 14.79 0.43
N MET A 376 -21.47 13.78 1.18
CA MET A 376 -22.86 13.56 1.56
C MET A 376 -23.41 14.74 2.39
N GLU A 377 -24.24 15.57 1.75
CA GLU A 377 -25.23 16.35 2.47
C GLU A 377 -26.20 15.34 3.13
N GLY A 378 -26.11 15.21 4.47
CA GLY A 378 -26.94 14.27 5.24
C GLY A 378 -26.22 13.13 5.95
N ASP A 379 -24.90 12.95 5.77
CA ASP A 379 -24.14 12.01 6.61
C ASP A 379 -24.13 12.50 8.07
N THR A 380 -24.39 11.59 9.00
CA THR A 380 -24.32 11.86 10.44
C THR A 380 -22.89 11.68 10.94
N VAL A 381 -22.34 12.75 11.50
CA VAL A 381 -21.04 12.75 12.19
C VAL A 381 -21.26 12.42 13.67
N MET A 382 -20.67 11.33 14.11
CA MET A 382 -20.68 10.92 15.51
C MET A 382 -19.78 11.85 16.34
N VAL A 383 -20.30 12.30 17.48
CA VAL A 383 -19.64 13.26 18.35
C VAL A 383 -19.40 12.64 19.73
N HIS A 384 -18.18 12.75 20.23
CA HIS A 384 -17.88 12.50 21.63
C HIS A 384 -17.63 13.82 22.35
N TYR A 385 -18.31 14.00 23.47
CA TYR A 385 -18.12 15.11 24.39
C TYR A 385 -17.26 14.62 25.55
N ILE A 386 -16.11 15.25 25.75
CA ILE A 386 -15.18 14.91 26.84
C ILE A 386 -15.12 16.11 27.77
N GLU A 387 -15.58 15.94 29.00
CA GLU A 387 -15.45 16.96 30.05
C GLU A 387 -14.01 16.97 30.58
N GLY A 388 -13.43 18.16 30.67
CA GLY A 388 -12.14 18.41 31.30
C GLY A 388 -12.25 19.51 32.34
N LYS A 389 -11.17 19.72 33.10
CA LYS A 389 -11.14 20.71 34.20
C LYS A 389 -11.53 22.14 33.77
N ASP A 390 -11.22 22.50 32.53
CA ASP A 390 -11.37 23.87 32.01
C ASP A 390 -12.44 24.01 30.92
N GLY A 391 -13.24 22.98 30.64
CA GLY A 391 -14.28 23.01 29.60
C GLY A 391 -14.52 21.66 28.93
N TYR A 392 -15.15 21.69 27.76
CA TYR A 392 -15.52 20.51 26.98
C TYR A 392 -14.69 20.39 25.70
N MET A 393 -14.18 19.20 25.45
CA MET A 393 -13.61 18.83 24.16
C MET A 393 -14.66 18.06 23.35
N ILE A 394 -14.98 18.59 22.17
CA ILE A 394 -15.87 17.96 21.19
C ILE A 394 -14.99 17.28 20.16
N VAL A 395 -15.17 15.98 19.96
CA VAL A 395 -14.39 15.16 19.02
C VAL A 395 -15.31 14.56 17.97
N LEU A 396 -15.09 14.92 16.70
CA LEU A 396 -15.78 14.36 15.54
C LEU A 396 -15.12 13.03 15.14
N GLN A 397 -15.85 11.92 15.23
CA GLN A 397 -15.29 10.57 15.12
C GLN A 397 -15.12 10.10 13.67
N ASN A 398 -16.21 10.07 12.89
CA ASN A 398 -16.29 9.46 11.56
C ASN A 398 -16.24 10.49 10.41
N LEU A 399 -15.87 11.75 10.69
CA LEU A 399 -15.71 12.77 9.65
C LEU A 399 -14.46 12.48 8.82
N ILE A 400 -14.63 12.27 7.51
CA ILE A 400 -13.52 12.25 6.56
C ILE A 400 -13.39 13.64 5.94
N LYS A 401 -12.19 14.21 5.99
CA LYS A 401 -11.92 15.53 5.43
C LYS A 401 -10.50 15.64 4.91
N ALA A 402 -10.31 16.47 3.90
CA ALA A 402 -8.99 16.85 3.45
C ALA A 402 -8.30 17.72 4.52
N SER A 403 -6.97 17.73 4.53
CA SER A 403 -6.19 18.41 5.55
C SER A 403 -6.47 19.92 5.64
N LYS A 404 -6.68 20.58 4.49
CA LYS A 404 -6.92 22.03 4.38
C LYS A 404 -8.38 22.46 4.59
N TRP A 405 -9.33 21.53 4.70
CA TRP A 405 -10.73 21.91 4.96
C TRP A 405 -10.90 22.41 6.39
N LEU A 406 -11.71 23.45 6.57
CA LEU A 406 -11.98 24.08 7.86
C LEU A 406 -13.33 23.62 8.39
N CYS A 407 -13.38 23.15 9.62
CA CYS A 407 -14.63 22.83 10.29
C CYS A 407 -15.12 24.05 11.07
N GLU A 408 -16.34 24.51 10.78
CA GLU A 408 -17.06 25.57 11.49
C GLU A 408 -18.11 24.92 12.39
N LEU A 409 -17.93 25.02 13.69
CA LEU A 409 -18.88 24.56 14.71
C LEU A 409 -19.67 25.76 15.25
N ASN A 410 -20.96 25.80 14.95
CA ASN A 410 -21.88 26.77 15.54
C ASN A 410 -22.48 26.19 16.83
N VAL A 411 -22.38 26.94 17.91
CA VAL A 411 -22.87 26.60 19.24
C VAL A 411 -24.11 27.42 19.51
N GLU A 412 -25.25 26.76 19.54
CA GLU A 412 -26.56 27.37 19.77
C GLU A 412 -27.02 27.12 21.22
N ARG A 413 -27.63 28.15 21.80
CA ARG A 413 -28.36 28.07 23.06
C ARG A 413 -29.61 28.94 22.95
N ASP A 414 -30.76 28.42 23.39
CA ASP A 414 -32.06 29.13 23.37
C ASP A 414 -32.42 29.66 21.96
N GLY A 415 -32.18 28.86 20.92
CA GLY A 415 -32.50 29.23 19.53
C GLY A 415 -31.60 30.32 18.92
N THR A 416 -30.51 30.70 19.60
CA THR A 416 -29.55 31.71 19.10
C THR A 416 -28.13 31.16 19.09
N ILE A 417 -27.41 31.34 17.99
CA ILE A 417 -25.97 31.02 17.92
C ILE A 417 -25.21 31.96 18.87
N LYS A 418 -24.63 31.39 19.93
CA LYS A 418 -23.85 32.13 20.93
C LYS A 418 -22.36 32.20 20.58
N GLN A 419 -21.86 31.19 19.87
CA GLN A 419 -20.45 31.09 19.51
C GLN A 419 -20.29 30.33 18.20
N THR A 420 -19.35 30.77 17.36
CA THR A 420 -18.89 30.01 16.18
C THR A 420 -17.40 29.76 16.33
N VAL A 421 -16.99 28.50 16.23
CA VAL A 421 -15.59 28.07 16.40
C VAL A 421 -15.11 27.41 15.13
N TYR A 422 -13.90 27.79 14.71
CA TYR A 422 -13.26 27.27 13.52
C TYR A 422 -12.09 26.38 13.92
N SER A 423 -11.95 25.22 13.27
CA SER A 423 -10.86 24.28 13.52
C SER A 423 -10.45 23.58 12.24
N ASN A 424 -9.15 23.52 11.95
CA ASN A 424 -8.62 22.65 10.89
C ASN A 424 -8.56 21.17 11.34
N SER A 425 -8.82 20.90 12.62
CA SER A 425 -8.86 19.56 13.20
C SER A 425 -10.29 19.06 13.35
N LYS A 426 -10.43 17.78 13.73
CA LYS A 426 -11.71 17.16 14.10
C LYS A 426 -12.09 17.42 15.57
N LYS A 427 -11.39 18.34 16.24
CA LYS A 427 -11.54 18.62 17.66
C LYS A 427 -11.84 20.10 17.87
N PHE A 428 -12.73 20.37 18.83
CA PHE A 428 -13.05 21.71 19.30
C PHE A 428 -12.95 21.73 20.81
N PHE A 429 -12.41 22.82 21.36
CA PHE A 429 -12.43 23.06 22.78
C PHE A 429 -13.34 24.24 23.08
N LEU A 430 -14.31 24.03 23.97
CA LEU A 430 -15.32 25.02 24.34
C LEU A 430 -15.37 25.21 25.85
N LYS A 431 -15.49 26.46 26.27
CA LYS A 431 -15.86 26.82 27.65
C LYS A 431 -17.33 27.19 27.66
N LEU A 432 -18.16 26.38 28.30
CA LEU A 432 -19.61 26.52 28.29
C LEU A 432 -20.10 26.75 29.72
N THR A 433 -21.00 27.71 29.89
CA THR A 433 -21.76 27.88 31.15
C THR A 433 -22.83 26.79 31.27
N PRO A 434 -23.35 26.50 32.47
CA PRO A 434 -24.48 25.57 32.64
C PRO A 434 -25.67 25.89 31.72
N GLY A 435 -26.25 24.85 31.13
CA GLY A 435 -27.34 24.96 30.14
C GLY A 435 -27.37 23.83 29.10
N LEU A 436 -28.40 23.82 28.27
CA LEU A 436 -28.53 22.91 27.12
C LEU A 436 -28.06 23.60 25.84
N TYR A 437 -27.11 22.98 25.15
CA TYR A 437 -26.56 23.47 23.89
C TYR A 437 -26.90 22.54 22.74
N ARG A 438 -27.01 23.12 21.55
CA ARG A 438 -27.10 22.40 20.28
C ARG A 438 -25.96 22.82 19.37
N PHE A 439 -25.43 21.88 18.59
CA PHE A 439 -24.28 22.10 17.73
C PHE A 439 -24.62 21.85 16.26
N TYR A 440 -24.10 22.73 15.40
CA TYR A 440 -24.21 22.60 13.95
C TYR A 440 -22.83 22.66 13.33
N LEU A 441 -22.49 21.65 12.53
CA LEU A 441 -21.20 21.56 11.86
C LEU A 441 -21.32 21.94 10.39
N ARG A 442 -20.46 22.84 9.95
CA ARG A 442 -20.17 23.06 8.53
C ARG A 442 -18.74 22.69 8.22
N VAL A 443 -18.50 22.12 7.04
CA VAL A 443 -17.16 21.90 6.50
C VAL A 443 -16.96 22.85 5.34
N ILE A 444 -16.07 23.81 5.53
CA ILE A 444 -15.69 24.81 4.54
C ILE A 444 -14.49 24.25 3.77
N THR A 445 -14.63 24.20 2.45
CA THR A 445 -13.54 23.75 1.57
C THR A 445 -12.63 24.91 1.19
N ASN A 446 -11.61 24.64 0.37
CA ASN A 446 -10.65 25.68 -0.06
C ASN A 446 -11.29 26.81 -0.88
N ASN A 447 -12.53 26.65 -1.36
CA ASN A 447 -13.33 27.75 -1.90
C ASN A 447 -14.27 28.30 -0.80
N PRO A 448 -14.07 29.53 -0.30
CA PRO A 448 -14.82 30.08 0.83
C PRO A 448 -16.32 30.28 0.57
N THR A 449 -16.79 30.08 -0.66
CA THR A 449 -18.22 30.11 -1.02
C THR A 449 -18.89 28.75 -0.93
N THR A 450 -18.13 27.65 -0.76
CA THR A 450 -18.66 26.29 -0.76
C THR A 450 -18.46 25.63 0.60
N PHE A 451 -19.57 25.33 1.27
CA PHE A 451 -19.60 24.62 2.55
C PHE A 451 -20.64 23.50 2.53
N TYR A 452 -20.39 22.46 3.31
CA TYR A 452 -21.31 21.33 3.51
C TYR A 452 -21.81 21.35 4.94
N SER A 453 -23.13 21.30 5.12
CA SER A 453 -23.73 21.18 6.46
C SER A 453 -23.86 19.71 6.82
N LEU A 454 -23.33 19.33 7.98
CA LEU A 454 -23.32 17.95 8.45
C LEU A 454 -24.16 17.82 9.72
N ARG A 455 -24.90 16.71 9.83
CA ARG A 455 -25.66 16.39 11.04
C ARG A 455 -24.72 15.84 12.08
N LEU A 456 -24.92 16.23 13.35
CA LEU A 456 -24.16 15.68 14.47
C LEU A 456 -25.01 14.67 15.25
N SER A 457 -24.39 13.68 15.88
CA SER A 457 -25.07 12.74 16.78
C SER A 457 -24.16 12.34 17.96
N PRO A 458 -24.51 12.66 19.22
CA PRO A 458 -25.59 13.58 19.59
C PRO A 458 -25.26 15.00 19.11
N ASP A 459 -26.27 15.75 18.70
CA ASP A 459 -26.13 17.17 18.34
C ASP A 459 -26.32 18.11 19.54
N THR A 460 -26.56 17.57 20.74
CA THR A 460 -26.81 18.33 21.96
C THR A 460 -25.88 17.92 23.10
N LEU A 461 -25.61 18.87 23.99
CA LEU A 461 -24.88 18.66 25.25
C LEU A 461 -25.58 19.43 26.36
N LYS A 462 -25.88 18.74 27.46
CA LYS A 462 -26.31 19.38 28.71
C LYS A 462 -25.08 19.60 29.60
N VAL A 463 -24.87 20.85 30.01
CA VAL A 463 -23.79 21.27 30.91
C VAL A 463 -24.42 21.53 32.29
N GLU A 464 -23.99 20.79 33.31
CA GLU A 464 -24.55 20.83 34.67
C GLU A 464 -23.96 21.97 35.51
N ASP A 465 -24.70 22.40 36.53
CA ASP A 465 -24.26 23.42 37.49
C ASP A 465 -23.04 22.92 38.31
N GLY A 466 -21.96 23.70 38.30
CA GLY A 466 -20.67 23.35 38.95
C GLY A 466 -19.50 23.18 37.96
N SER A 467 -19.78 23.09 36.67
CA SER A 467 -18.77 23.21 35.61
C SER A 467 -18.34 24.69 35.49
N THR A 468 -17.06 24.98 35.76
CA THR A 468 -16.56 26.35 35.94
C THR A 468 -16.77 27.24 34.70
N PRO A 469 -17.46 28.39 34.79
CA PRO A 469 -17.71 29.26 33.65
C PRO A 469 -16.62 30.31 33.52
N TYR A 470 -15.94 30.38 32.37
CA TYR A 470 -15.30 31.63 31.94
C TYR A 470 -15.30 31.72 30.41
N TYR A 471 -16.04 32.71 29.90
CA TYR A 471 -15.91 33.18 28.52
C TYR A 471 -14.55 33.87 28.35
N ASN A 472 -13.76 33.40 27.42
CA ASN A 472 -12.83 34.25 26.67
C ASN A 472 -12.73 33.72 25.24
N SER A 473 -13.06 34.58 24.29
CA SER A 473 -12.89 34.36 22.87
C SER A 473 -11.40 34.24 22.53
N LEU A 474 -10.87 33.03 22.44
CA LEU A 474 -9.58 32.78 21.81
C LEU A 474 -9.68 31.50 20.99
N VAL A 475 -9.30 31.61 19.72
CA VAL A 475 -9.09 30.51 18.78
C VAL A 475 -8.23 29.45 19.46
N SER A 476 -8.73 28.22 19.57
CA SER A 476 -7.94 27.10 20.07
C SER A 476 -6.99 26.63 18.96
N ASN A 477 -5.81 27.23 18.90
CA ASN A 477 -4.70 26.68 18.13
C ASN A 477 -4.21 25.41 18.84
N PHE A 478 -4.67 24.25 18.35
CA PHE A 478 -3.84 23.04 18.34
C PHE A 478 -3.35 22.84 16.90
N GLU A 479 -2.47 23.74 16.44
CA GLU A 479 -1.51 23.37 15.39
C GLU A 479 -0.29 22.78 16.08
N SER A 480 -0.11 21.46 15.98
CA SER A 480 1.20 20.86 16.30
C SER A 480 2.13 21.06 15.10
N GLY A 481 2.74 22.25 15.05
CA GLY A 481 3.89 22.58 14.21
C GLY A 481 5.18 22.57 15.03
N PHE A 482 5.60 21.37 15.43
CA PHE A 482 6.86 20.95 16.09
C PHE A 482 7.02 21.14 17.62
N ASP A 483 7.65 20.11 18.21
CA ASP A 483 7.56 19.67 19.61
C ASP A 483 8.51 20.37 20.61
N VAL A 484 8.48 19.89 21.86
CA VAL A 484 9.27 20.27 23.04
C VAL A 484 10.81 20.35 22.85
N LEU A 485 11.43 19.90 21.76
CA LEU A 485 12.85 20.25 21.46
C LEU A 485 13.10 20.97 20.13
N GLY A 486 12.04 21.51 19.51
CA GLY A 486 12.07 22.83 18.88
C GLY A 486 12.96 23.02 17.66
N ARG A 487 12.32 23.13 16.49
CA ARG A 487 12.65 24.11 15.44
C ARG A 487 11.64 24.08 14.28
N LYS A 488 11.50 25.16 13.51
CA LYS A 488 10.57 26.31 13.70
C LYS A 488 10.03 26.68 12.31
N SER A 489 8.76 27.08 12.15
CA SER A 489 8.36 27.85 10.97
C SER A 489 7.07 28.65 11.19
N SER A 490 7.27 29.96 11.32
CA SER A 490 6.27 31.03 11.37
C SER A 490 5.85 31.49 9.97
N LYS A 491 4.55 31.70 9.75
CA LYS A 491 3.99 32.81 8.94
C LYS A 491 2.46 32.81 9.02
N ALA A 492 1.90 33.77 9.76
CA ALA A 492 0.47 34.10 9.73
C ALA A 492 0.06 34.49 8.31
N LYS A 493 -1.12 34.04 7.85
CA LYS A 493 -1.72 34.48 6.59
C LYS A 493 -2.91 35.39 6.89
N ILE A 494 -2.86 36.57 6.30
CA ILE A 494 -3.96 37.54 6.34
C ILE A 494 -4.87 37.25 5.15
N PHE A 495 -6.16 37.12 5.41
CA PHE A 495 -7.15 37.16 4.32
C PHE A 495 -8.30 38.10 4.68
N PHE A 496 -8.96 38.57 3.64
CA PHE A 496 -10.04 39.54 3.74
C PHE A 496 -11.34 38.88 3.30
N LYS A 497 -12.37 38.98 4.14
CA LYS A 497 -13.74 38.62 3.80
C LYS A 497 -14.61 39.82 4.12
N ASN A 498 -15.42 40.27 3.16
CA ASN A 498 -16.31 41.43 3.29
C ASN A 498 -15.61 42.70 3.83
N HIS A 499 -14.43 43.02 3.29
CA HIS A 499 -13.60 44.17 3.70
C HIS A 499 -13.17 44.20 5.18
N LYS A 500 -13.36 43.10 5.93
CA LYS A 500 -12.82 42.93 7.27
C LYS A 500 -11.51 42.16 7.20
N LYS A 501 -10.50 42.67 7.92
CA LYS A 501 -9.18 42.04 8.05
C LYS A 501 -9.31 40.85 9.01
N HIS A 502 -9.10 39.64 8.50
CA HIS A 502 -9.02 38.45 9.34
C HIS A 502 -7.56 38.00 9.39
N ILE A 503 -7.01 37.99 10.60
CA ILE A 503 -5.66 37.49 10.86
C ILE A 503 -5.83 36.04 11.30
N VAL A 504 -5.39 35.11 10.46
CA VAL A 504 -5.29 33.70 10.84
C VAL A 504 -3.84 33.46 11.24
N TYR A 505 -3.67 33.17 12.53
CA TYR A 505 -2.39 32.86 13.17
C TYR A 505 -2.05 31.39 12.96
#